data_AF-A0A517Y3G5-F1
#
_entry.id   AF-A0A517Y3G5-F1
#
_cell.length_a   1.000
_cell.length_b   1.000
_cell.length_c   1.000
_cell.angle_alpha   90.00
_cell.angle_beta   90.00
_cell.angle_gamma   90.00
#
_symmetry.space_group_name_H-M   'P 1'
#
loop_
_entity.id
_entity.type
_entity.pdbx_description
1 polymer ?
#
loop_
_entity_poly.entity_id
_entity_poly.type
_entity_poly.pdbx_seq_one_letter_code
_entity_poly.pdbx_strand_id
1 'polypeptide(L)'
;MPEERQPPADAVYRVEDINVLPIPDTFFGLLAAVRERPGMYIGRKSLRDFYAWLGGLRFARMQAKLPPLPGEDEFDGFDAFVCDKYRWHDVGGWAAKIAYYYRDDADALDQFYVLLDEYRASRQPPAAPHR
;
A
#
# COMPACT_ATOMS: atom_id res chain seq x y z
N MET A 1 34.98 23.63 20.67
CA MET A 1 34.15 22.67 19.94
C MET A 1 33.51 21.77 20.99
N PRO A 2 32.17 21.72 21.15
CA PRO A 2 31.56 20.76 22.07
C PRO A 2 31.59 19.38 21.43
N GLU A 3 32.06 18.40 22.19
CA GLU A 3 32.14 16.99 21.83
C GLU A 3 30.73 16.40 21.84
N GLU A 4 30.21 16.06 20.67
CA GLU A 4 28.90 15.46 20.49
C GLU A 4 28.94 14.02 21.00
N ARG A 5 28.53 13.82 22.26
CA ARG A 5 28.51 12.51 22.89
C ARG A 5 27.46 11.64 22.23
N GLN A 6 27.92 10.55 21.63
CA GLN A 6 27.07 9.53 21.05
C GLN A 6 26.20 8.88 22.15
N PRO A 7 24.88 8.73 21.94
CA PRO A 7 23.99 8.19 22.95
C PRO A 7 24.36 6.72 23.27
N PRO A 8 24.09 6.26 24.50
CA PRO A 8 24.47 4.93 24.95
C PRO A 8 23.72 3.82 24.19
N ALA A 9 24.33 2.64 24.08
CA ALA A 9 23.84 1.54 23.24
C ALA A 9 22.48 0.96 23.67
N ASP A 10 22.06 1.23 24.91
CA ASP A 10 20.80 0.84 25.52
C ASP A 10 19.75 1.96 25.54
N ALA A 11 20.02 3.09 24.85
CA ALA A 11 19.08 4.19 24.75
C ALA A 11 17.78 3.72 24.09
N VAL A 12 16.70 3.67 24.87
CA VAL A 12 15.35 3.52 24.36
C VAL A 12 14.96 4.85 23.72
N TYR A 13 15.06 4.93 22.40
CA TYR A 13 14.54 6.07 21.64
C TYR A 13 13.02 6.09 21.77
N ARG A 14 12.49 6.88 22.72
CA ARG A 14 11.10 7.31 22.65
C ARG A 14 11.02 8.44 21.65
N VAL A 15 10.41 8.16 20.51
CA VAL A 15 10.10 9.20 19.52
C VAL A 15 8.87 9.92 20.03
N GLU A 16 9.08 10.94 20.86
CA GLU A 16 8.00 11.66 21.56
C GLU A 16 7.14 12.51 20.62
N ASP A 17 7.67 12.87 19.44
CA ASP A 17 6.99 13.63 18.40
C ASP A 17 7.23 13.01 17.01
N ILE A 18 6.79 11.77 16.80
CA ILE A 18 6.36 11.46 15.42
C ILE A 18 5.16 12.40 15.23
N ASN A 19 5.20 13.33 14.27
CA ASN A 19 3.97 13.85 13.69
C ASN A 19 3.22 12.62 13.19
N VAL A 20 2.43 12.00 14.07
CA VAL A 20 1.81 10.70 13.85
C VAL A 20 0.89 10.96 12.69
N LEU A 21 1.33 10.57 11.49
CA LEU A 21 0.44 10.48 10.36
C LEU A 21 -0.77 9.73 10.91
N PRO A 22 -1.99 10.27 10.78
CA PRO A 22 -3.16 9.60 11.30
C PRO A 22 -3.09 8.16 10.83
N ILE A 23 -2.95 7.23 11.79
CA ILE A 23 -2.79 5.82 11.47
C ILE A 23 -4.07 5.44 10.76
N PRO A 24 -4.03 5.05 9.49
CA PRO A 24 -5.26 4.88 8.76
C PRO A 24 -6.04 3.71 9.35
N ASP A 25 -7.26 3.97 9.82
CA ASP A 25 -8.10 2.97 10.49
C ASP A 25 -8.69 1.93 9.52
N THR A 26 -8.52 2.14 8.21
CA THR A 26 -9.02 1.27 7.13
C THR A 26 -7.90 0.92 6.16
N PHE A 27 -8.06 -0.23 5.49
CA PHE A 27 -7.09 -0.69 4.50
C PHE A 27 -6.95 0.31 3.34
N PHE A 28 -8.06 0.78 2.77
CA PHE A 28 -8.02 1.78 1.69
C PHE A 28 -7.54 3.15 2.16
N GLY A 29 -7.81 3.54 3.42
CA GLY A 29 -7.20 4.74 4.01
C GLY A 29 -5.68 4.62 4.06
N LEU A 30 -5.16 3.42 4.36
CA LEU A 30 -3.73 3.16 4.34
C LEU A 30 -3.15 3.26 2.94
N LEU A 31 -3.82 2.66 1.95
CA LEU A 31 -3.41 2.78 0.56
C LEU A 31 -3.39 4.23 0.07
N ALA A 32 -4.37 5.04 0.48
CA ALA A 32 -4.44 6.47 0.15
C ALA A 32 -3.29 7.26 0.80
N ALA A 33 -2.96 6.98 2.06
CA ALA A 33 -1.85 7.66 2.73
C ALA A 33 -0.49 7.34 2.06
N VAL A 34 -0.30 6.09 1.62
CA VAL A 34 0.88 5.71 0.82
C VAL A 34 0.88 6.41 -0.55
N ARG A 35 -0.28 6.59 -1.18
CA ARG A 35 -0.41 7.31 -2.47
C ARG A 35 0.06 8.74 -2.36
N GLU A 36 -0.32 9.43 -1.28
CA GLU A 36 0.05 10.83 -1.06
C GLU A 36 1.53 11.00 -0.73
N ARG A 37 2.12 10.07 0.04
CA ARG A 37 3.48 10.21 0.58
C ARG A 37 4.27 8.91 0.49
N PRO A 38 4.51 8.34 -0.71
CA PRO A 38 5.12 7.03 -0.84
C PRO A 38 6.52 6.98 -0.20
N GLY A 39 7.34 8.02 -0.36
CA GLY A 39 8.66 8.09 0.27
C GLY A 39 8.65 7.95 1.80
N MET A 40 7.56 8.32 2.46
CA MET A 40 7.43 8.26 3.92
C MET A 40 7.13 6.85 4.44
N TYR A 41 6.39 6.06 3.66
CA TYR A 41 5.97 4.71 4.04
C TYR A 41 6.91 3.63 3.51
N ILE A 42 7.41 3.82 2.28
CA ILE A 42 8.15 2.80 1.52
C ILE A 42 9.51 3.30 1.02
N GLY A 43 9.99 4.45 1.53
CA GLY A 43 11.31 5.02 1.26
C GLY A 43 11.45 5.71 -0.10
N ARG A 44 10.71 5.27 -1.13
CA ARG A 44 10.64 5.89 -2.46
C ARG A 44 9.37 5.46 -3.20
N LYS A 45 9.00 6.20 -4.24
CA LYS A 45 7.90 5.83 -5.13
C LYS A 45 8.31 4.61 -5.97
N SER A 46 7.82 3.43 -5.60
CA SER A 46 8.25 2.15 -6.16
C SER A 46 7.15 1.09 -6.02
N LEU A 47 6.70 0.50 -7.13
CA LEU A 47 5.73 -0.59 -7.10
C LEU A 47 6.29 -1.82 -6.38
N ARG A 48 7.55 -2.17 -6.67
CA ARG A 48 8.20 -3.32 -6.03
C ARG A 48 8.30 -3.15 -4.51
N ASP A 49 8.76 -1.99 -4.05
CA ASP A 49 8.93 -1.75 -2.62
C ASP A 49 7.57 -1.64 -1.92
N PHE A 50 6.57 -1.06 -2.59
CA PHE A 50 5.18 -1.08 -2.14
C PHE A 50 4.62 -2.50 -1.97
N TYR A 51 4.81 -3.37 -2.97
CA TYR A 51 4.34 -4.75 -2.91
C TYR A 51 4.98 -5.54 -1.77
N ALA A 52 6.29 -5.42 -1.60
CA ALA A 52 7.02 -6.06 -0.50
C ALA A 52 6.57 -5.53 0.87
N TRP A 53 6.40 -4.21 0.99
CA TRP A 53 5.91 -3.56 2.20
C TRP A 53 4.49 -4.01 2.56
N LEU A 54 3.58 -4.10 1.60
CA LEU A 54 2.20 -4.53 1.82
C LEU A 54 2.15 -5.98 2.32
N GLY A 55 2.94 -6.87 1.71
CA GLY A 55 3.08 -8.26 2.17
C GLY A 55 3.64 -8.34 3.59
N GLY A 56 4.66 -7.54 3.90
CA GLY A 56 5.25 -7.44 5.24
C GLY A 56 4.27 -6.94 6.30
N LEU A 57 3.47 -5.93 5.98
CA LEU A 57 2.41 -5.42 6.86
C LEU A 57 1.39 -6.51 7.19
N ARG A 58 0.86 -7.19 6.16
CA ARG A 58 -0.10 -8.30 6.33
C ARG A 58 0.48 -9.41 7.20
N PHE A 59 1.71 -9.81 6.91
CA PHE A 59 2.42 -10.82 7.67
C PHE A 59 2.63 -10.42 9.14
N ALA A 60 3.06 -9.19 9.40
CA ALA A 60 3.29 -8.68 10.75
C ALA A 60 2.00 -8.63 11.58
N ARG A 61 0.89 -8.17 10.99
CA ARG A 61 -0.42 -8.15 11.66
C ARG A 61 -0.90 -9.56 12.01
N MET A 62 -0.75 -10.50 11.08
CA MET A 62 -1.08 -11.91 11.32
C MET A 62 -0.25 -12.50 12.46
N GLN A 63 1.07 -12.28 12.48
CA GLN A 63 1.95 -12.73 13.56
C GLN A 63 1.59 -12.09 14.92
N ALA A 64 1.18 -10.82 14.91
CA ALA A 64 0.72 -10.10 16.09
C ALA A 64 -0.71 -10.46 16.52
N LYS A 65 -1.41 -11.37 15.81
CA LYS A 65 -2.83 -11.73 16.03
C LYS A 65 -3.76 -10.51 16.01
N LEU A 66 -3.39 -9.49 15.24
CA LEU A 66 -4.24 -8.34 15.00
C LEU A 66 -5.26 -8.70 13.91
N PRO A 67 -6.51 -8.23 14.02
CA PRO A 67 -7.48 -8.43 12.95
C PRO A 67 -7.02 -7.75 11.65
N PRO A 68 -7.47 -8.23 10.48
CA PRO A 68 -7.34 -7.49 9.23
C PRO A 68 -7.85 -6.05 9.36
N LEU A 69 -7.32 -5.14 8.56
CA LEU A 69 -7.86 -3.79 8.52
C LEU A 69 -9.26 -3.82 7.87
N PRO A 70 -10.21 -2.99 8.32
CA PRO A 70 -11.49 -2.82 7.62
C PRO A 70 -11.29 -2.54 6.12
N GLY A 71 -11.95 -3.32 5.26
CA GLY A 71 -11.85 -3.24 3.80
C GLY A 71 -10.68 -3.99 3.18
N GLU A 72 -9.90 -4.74 3.97
CA GLU A 72 -8.81 -5.56 3.45
C GLU A 72 -9.31 -6.78 2.65
N ASP A 73 -10.42 -7.36 3.06
CA ASP A 73 -11.14 -8.45 2.38
C ASP A 73 -11.71 -7.99 1.03
N GLU A 74 -12.18 -6.75 0.93
CA GLU A 74 -12.58 -6.16 -0.35
C GLU A 74 -11.42 -6.11 -1.34
N PHE A 75 -10.18 -5.96 -0.88
CA PHE A 75 -9.01 -5.92 -1.75
C PHE A 75 -8.57 -7.30 -2.26
N ASP A 76 -9.01 -8.40 -1.64
CA ASP A 76 -8.58 -9.74 -2.06
C ASP A 76 -9.04 -10.11 -3.49
N GLY A 77 -10.09 -9.45 -4.01
CA GLY A 77 -10.52 -9.59 -5.40
C GLY A 77 -9.76 -8.72 -6.41
N PHE A 78 -8.82 -7.88 -5.96
CA PHE A 78 -8.08 -6.96 -6.84
C PHE A 78 -7.18 -7.71 -7.83
N ASP A 79 -6.55 -8.80 -7.41
CA ASP A 79 -5.68 -9.59 -8.27
C ASP A 79 -6.42 -10.14 -9.50
N ALA A 80 -7.60 -10.72 -9.27
CA ALA A 80 -8.47 -11.23 -10.33
C ALA A 80 -8.91 -10.12 -11.29
N PHE A 81 -9.27 -8.95 -10.76
CA PHE A 81 -9.60 -7.78 -11.59
C PHE A 81 -8.45 -7.37 -12.52
N VAL A 82 -7.21 -7.32 -12.00
CA VAL A 82 -6.04 -6.98 -12.82
C VAL A 82 -5.75 -8.05 -13.87
N CYS A 83 -5.91 -9.33 -13.52
CA CYS A 83 -5.77 -10.44 -14.47
C CYS A 83 -6.75 -10.29 -15.64
N ASP A 84 -8.02 -10.00 -15.35
CA ASP A 84 -9.05 -9.80 -16.37
C ASP A 84 -8.79 -8.55 -17.21
N LYS A 85 -8.38 -7.43 -16.57
CA LYS A 85 -8.07 -6.17 -17.26
C LYS A 85 -6.94 -6.35 -18.28
N TYR A 86 -5.89 -7.08 -17.92
CA TYR A 86 -4.75 -7.34 -18.80
C TYR A 86 -4.88 -8.61 -19.64
N ARG A 87 -6.00 -9.36 -19.51
CA ARG A 87 -6.21 -10.66 -20.17
C ARG A 87 -5.03 -11.62 -19.97
N TRP A 88 -4.46 -11.59 -18.77
CA TRP A 88 -3.29 -12.36 -18.41
C TRP A 88 -3.58 -13.11 -17.11
N HIS A 89 -3.74 -14.43 -17.19
CA HIS A 89 -4.21 -15.29 -16.11
C HIS A 89 -3.11 -16.20 -15.53
N ASP A 90 -1.87 -15.69 -15.40
CA ASP A 90 -0.77 -16.45 -14.80
C ASP A 90 -0.61 -16.21 -13.28
N VAL A 91 0.29 -17.00 -12.67
CA VAL A 91 0.60 -17.00 -11.23
C VAL A 91 1.43 -15.80 -10.72
N GLY A 92 1.79 -14.84 -11.58
CA GLY A 92 2.67 -13.72 -11.17
C GLY A 92 2.03 -12.66 -10.27
N GLY A 93 0.71 -12.71 -10.08
CA GLY A 93 -0.07 -11.69 -9.37
C GLY A 93 -0.11 -10.33 -10.08
N TRP A 94 -0.85 -9.38 -9.52
CA TRP A 94 -1.10 -8.06 -10.10
C TRP A 94 0.18 -7.22 -10.23
N ALA A 95 1.09 -7.29 -9.25
CA ALA A 95 2.31 -6.48 -9.25
C ALA A 95 3.24 -6.84 -10.41
N ALA A 96 3.44 -8.14 -10.69
CA ALA A 96 4.24 -8.58 -11.83
C ALA A 96 3.61 -8.17 -13.16
N LYS A 97 2.28 -8.28 -13.27
CA LYS A 97 1.54 -7.88 -14.48
C LYS A 97 1.68 -6.39 -14.76
N ILE A 98 1.57 -5.53 -13.74
CA ILE A 98 1.80 -4.09 -13.90
C ILE A 98 3.26 -3.82 -14.27
N ALA A 99 4.22 -4.39 -13.54
CA ALA A 99 5.65 -4.19 -13.78
C ALA A 99 6.10 -4.62 -15.20
N TYR A 100 5.38 -5.57 -15.82
CA TYR A 100 5.65 -5.98 -17.20
C TYR A 100 5.39 -4.85 -18.22
N TYR A 101 4.35 -4.03 -18.03
CA TYR A 101 3.97 -2.96 -18.96
C TYR A 101 4.69 -1.65 -18.70
N TYR A 102 5.28 -1.46 -17.52
CA TYR A 102 5.86 -0.19 -17.08
C TYR A 102 7.36 -0.35 -16.79
N ARG A 103 8.18 0.32 -17.60
CA ARG A 103 9.65 0.28 -17.48
C ARG A 103 10.15 1.07 -16.26
N ASP A 104 9.46 2.14 -15.90
CA ASP A 104 9.73 2.90 -14.69
C ASP A 104 8.86 2.37 -13.54
N ASP A 105 9.49 2.04 -12.42
CA ASP A 105 8.85 1.41 -11.27
C ASP A 105 8.01 2.41 -10.44
N ALA A 106 8.26 3.71 -10.57
CA ALA A 106 7.42 4.76 -10.00
C ALA A 106 6.15 4.95 -10.82
N ASP A 107 6.24 4.91 -12.16
CA ASP A 107 5.06 4.93 -13.04
C ASP A 107 4.21 3.67 -12.86
N ALA A 108 4.85 2.52 -12.62
CA ALA A 108 4.16 1.28 -12.30
C ALA A 108 3.32 1.40 -11.01
N LEU A 109 3.80 2.15 -9.99
CA LEU A 109 3.03 2.42 -8.78
C LEU A 109 1.84 3.36 -9.06
N ASP A 110 1.99 4.34 -9.94
CA ASP A 110 0.86 5.16 -10.38
C ASP A 110 -0.22 4.30 -11.05
N GLN A 111 0.19 3.37 -11.91
CA GLN A 111 -0.75 2.48 -12.57
C GLN A 111 -1.48 1.55 -11.59
N PHE A 112 -0.81 1.11 -10.52
CA PHE A 112 -1.49 0.39 -9.45
C PHE A 112 -2.67 1.22 -8.89
N TYR A 113 -2.46 2.51 -8.62
CA TYR A 113 -3.52 3.36 -8.08
C TYR A 113 -4.63 3.65 -9.10
N VAL A 114 -4.32 3.76 -10.39
CA VAL A 114 -5.34 3.86 -11.45
C VAL A 114 -6.22 2.60 -11.46
N LEU A 115 -5.61 1.41 -11.46
CA LEU A 115 -6.35 0.15 -11.42
C LEU A 115 -7.15 -0.01 -10.13
N LEU A 116 -6.61 0.44 -9.00
CA LEU A 116 -7.31 0.41 -7.71
C LEU A 116 -8.57 1.29 -7.74
N ASP A 117 -8.48 2.49 -8.30
CA ASP A 117 -9.62 3.40 -8.44
C ASP A 117 -10.70 2.77 -9.35
N GLU A 118 -10.30 2.19 -10.49
CA GLU A 118 -11.21 1.47 -11.39
C GLU A 118 -11.87 0.26 -10.72
N TYR A 119 -11.09 -0.54 -9.99
CA TYR A 119 -11.58 -1.71 -9.26
C TYR A 119 -12.68 -1.32 -8.28
N ARG A 120 -12.45 -0.28 -7.48
CA ARG A 120 -13.43 0.21 -6.50
C ARG A 120 -14.67 0.77 -7.17
N ALA A 121 -14.51 1.49 -8.29
CA ALA A 121 -15.63 1.99 -9.08
C ALA A 121 -16.48 0.85 -9.67
N SER A 122 -15.87 -0.24 -10.13
CA SER A 122 -16.59 -1.40 -10.68
C SER A 122 -17.44 -2.15 -9.65
N ARG A 123 -17.12 -2.02 -8.36
CA ARG A 123 -17.80 -2.71 -7.25
C ARG A 123 -18.88 -1.86 -6.59
N GLN A 124 -18.86 -0.55 -6.80
CA GLN A 124 -19.97 0.30 -6.41
C GLN A 124 -21.12 0.13 -7.42
N PRO A 125 -22.36 -0.14 -6.97
CA PRO A 125 -23.50 -0.05 -7.87
C PRO A 125 -23.55 1.38 -8.44
N PRO A 126 -23.89 1.56 -9.73
CA PRO A 126 -24.04 2.90 -10.28
C PRO A 126 -25.01 3.67 -9.39
N ALA A 127 -24.59 4.85 -8.90
CA ALA A 127 -25.45 5.70 -8.10
C ALA A 127 -26.77 5.87 -8.84
N ALA A 128 -27.87 5.44 -8.21
CA ALA A 128 -29.19 5.56 -8.80
C ALA A 128 -29.40 7.02 -9.21
N PRO A 129 -29.85 7.31 -10.45
CA PRO A 129 -30.09 8.68 -10.87
C PRO A 129 -31.09 9.30 -9.91
N HIS A 130 -30.69 10.40 -9.27
CA HIS A 130 -31.60 11.24 -8.50
C HIS A 130 -32.77 11.61 -9.42
N ARG A 131 -33.97 11.16 -9.06
CA ARG A 131 -35.23 11.46 -9.73
C ARG A 131 -35.99 12.49 -8.93
#